data_AF-M1BE17-F1
#
_entry.id   AF-M1BE17-F1
#
_cell.length_a   1.000
_cell.length_b   1.000
_cell.length_c   1.000
_cell.angle_alpha   90.00
_cell.angle_beta   90.00
_cell.angle_gamma   90.00
#
_symmetry.space_group_name_H-M   'P 1'
#
loop_
_entity.id
_entity.type
_entity.pdbx_description
1 polymer ?
#
loop_
_entity_poly.entity_id
_entity_poly.type
_entity_poly.pdbx_seq_one_letter_code
_entity_poly.pdbx_strand_id
1 'polypeptide(L)'
;MNSFMQLAALDFIVCTAADVFAMTDSGSQFSSLVSGFRVYFGGGKMATIRPNKRRLADIFVKNNTIDWRTFEQRVRKAVRQTKRVFSRPVGRSVYRYPRCKECMCNT
;
A
#
# COMPACT_ATOMS: atom_id res chain seq x y z
N MET A 1 28.74 12.95 8.24
CA MET A 1 27.40 12.75 7.65
C MET A 1 26.54 11.95 8.62
N ASN A 2 25.26 12.30 8.76
CA ASN A 2 24.39 11.75 9.80
C ASN A 2 23.86 10.36 9.35
N SER A 3 24.35 9.29 9.96
CA SER A 3 24.10 7.88 9.60
C SER A 3 22.60 7.55 9.43
N PHE A 4 21.74 8.10 10.28
CA PHE A 4 20.30 7.86 10.26
C PHE A 4 19.63 8.30 8.95
N MET A 5 20.06 9.42 8.36
CA MET A 5 19.48 9.93 7.12
C MET A 5 19.89 9.06 5.93
N GLN A 6 21.10 8.50 5.95
CA GLN A 6 21.57 7.58 4.91
C GLN A 6 20.80 6.26 4.97
N LEU A 7 20.58 5.73 6.17
CA LEU A 7 19.81 4.50 6.35
C LEU A 7 18.35 4.67 5.91
N ALA A 8 17.71 5.78 6.29
CA ALA A 8 16.36 6.09 5.86
C ALA A 8 16.23 6.29 4.33
N ALA A 9 17.26 6.87 3.69
CA ALA A 9 17.31 6.99 2.23
C ALA A 9 17.44 5.61 1.56
N LEU A 10 18.25 4.71 2.13
CA LEU A 10 18.39 3.34 1.65
C LEU A 10 17.07 2.57 1.78
N ASP A 11 16.39 2.66 2.93
CA ASP A 11 15.06 2.07 3.14
C ASP A 11 14.06 2.56 2.08
N PHE A 12 14.09 3.86 1.76
CA PHE A 12 13.21 4.43 0.74
C PHE A 12 13.51 3.88 -0.66
N ILE A 13 14.78 3.81 -1.06
CA ILE A 13 15.18 3.29 -2.38
C ILE A 13 14.80 1.82 -2.51
N VAL A 14 15.13 0.99 -1.51
CA VAL A 14 14.80 -0.45 -1.53
C VAL A 14 13.28 -0.66 -1.60
N CYS A 15 12.51 0.06 -0.78
CA CYS A 15 11.05 -0.09 -0.78
C CYS A 15 10.38 0.41 -2.08
N THR A 16 10.94 1.44 -2.72
CA THR A 16 10.42 1.94 -4.01
C THR A 16 10.80 1.04 -5.18
N ALA A 17 11.94 0.34 -5.13
CA ALA A 17 12.40 -0.59 -6.15
C ALA A 17 11.84 -2.02 -6.02
N ALA A 18 11.35 -2.43 -4.84
CA ALA A 18 10.83 -3.79 -4.61
C ALA A 18 9.69 -4.18 -5.57
N ASP A 19 9.48 -5.47 -5.84
CA ASP A 19 8.35 -5.93 -6.67
C ASP A 19 7.00 -5.65 -5.98
N VAL A 20 6.94 -5.91 -4.68
CA VAL A 20 5.76 -5.72 -3.84
C VAL A 20 6.15 -5.01 -2.57
N PHE A 21 5.48 -3.88 -2.28
CA PHE A 21 5.64 -3.16 -1.02
C PHE A 21 4.41 -3.34 -0.13
N ALA A 22 4.59 -3.81 1.09
CA ALA A 22 3.53 -3.90 2.09
C ALA A 22 3.78 -2.87 3.20
N MET A 23 2.81 -2.00 3.44
CA MET A 23 2.94 -0.93 4.43
C MET A 23 2.31 -1.32 5.78
N THR A 24 2.97 -0.98 6.88
CA THR A 24 2.50 -1.27 8.26
C THR A 24 1.57 -0.17 8.78
N ASP A 25 1.90 1.10 8.50
CA ASP A 25 1.07 2.25 8.81
C ASP A 25 0.92 3.18 7.60
N SER A 26 -0.28 3.14 7.01
CA SER A 26 -0.67 4.03 5.93
C SER A 26 -0.75 5.52 6.29
N GLY A 27 -0.78 5.87 7.58
CA GLY A 27 -0.74 7.23 8.06
C GLY A 27 0.67 7.83 8.13
N SER A 28 1.72 7.00 8.12
CA SER A 28 3.10 7.47 8.24
C SER A 28 3.60 8.23 6.99
N GLN A 29 4.55 9.14 7.20
CA GLN A 29 5.20 9.89 6.12
C GLN A 29 5.96 8.95 5.17
N PHE A 30 6.77 8.04 5.72
CA PHE A 30 7.52 7.07 4.93
C PHE A 30 6.63 6.23 4.02
N SER A 31 5.57 5.64 4.57
CA SER A 31 4.69 4.79 3.77
C SER A 31 3.92 5.58 2.71
N SER A 32 3.59 6.85 2.97
CA SER A 32 2.98 7.74 1.97
C SER A 32 3.95 8.07 0.86
N LEU A 33 5.21 8.38 1.19
CA LEU A 33 6.24 8.67 0.20
C LEU A 33 6.48 7.44 -0.70
N VAL A 34 6.70 6.26 -0.12
CA VAL A 34 6.93 5.03 -0.88
C VAL A 34 5.72 4.66 -1.73
N SER A 35 4.52 4.56 -1.14
CA SER A 35 3.32 4.17 -1.89
C SER A 35 2.95 5.20 -2.96
N GLY A 36 3.15 6.48 -2.66
CA GLY A 36 3.00 7.59 -3.57
C GLY A 36 3.90 7.49 -4.79
N PHE A 37 5.20 7.32 -4.53
CA PHE A 37 6.22 7.18 -5.56
C PHE A 37 5.92 5.98 -6.46
N ARG A 38 5.68 4.80 -5.86
CA ARG A 38 5.41 3.56 -6.59
C ARG A 38 4.19 3.68 -7.49
N VAL A 39 3.11 4.29 -7.00
CA VAL A 39 1.89 4.43 -7.78
C VAL A 39 2.05 5.47 -8.89
N TYR A 40 2.66 6.63 -8.60
CA TYR A 40 2.85 7.70 -9.58
C TYR A 40 3.81 7.30 -10.70
N PHE A 41 5.03 6.87 -10.36
CA PHE A 41 6.05 6.47 -11.34
C PHE A 41 5.78 5.09 -11.94
N GLY A 42 5.13 4.20 -11.20
CA GLY A 42 4.75 2.87 -11.68
C GLY A 42 3.43 2.83 -12.47
N GLY A 43 2.80 3.98 -12.75
CA GLY A 43 1.54 4.04 -13.49
C GLY A 43 0.40 3.22 -12.88
N GLY A 44 0.40 3.08 -11.54
CA GLY A 44 -0.54 2.21 -10.81
C GLY A 44 -0.26 0.70 -10.89
N LYS A 45 0.75 0.26 -11.65
CA LYS A 45 1.09 -1.16 -11.88
C LYS A 45 2.00 -1.73 -10.79
N MET A 46 2.85 -0.91 -10.19
CA MET A 46 3.71 -1.33 -9.08
C MET A 46 2.87 -1.73 -7.86
N ALA A 47 3.03 -2.99 -7.42
CA ALA A 47 2.18 -3.54 -6.38
C ALA A 47 2.47 -2.89 -5.03
N THR A 48 1.41 -2.38 -4.40
CA THR A 48 1.42 -1.93 -3.01
C THR A 48 0.26 -2.57 -2.26
N ILE A 49 0.57 -3.20 -1.14
CA ILE A 49 -0.39 -3.83 -0.23
C ILE A 49 -0.61 -2.88 0.94
N ARG A 50 -1.85 -2.45 1.10
CA ARG A 50 -2.34 -1.74 2.29
C ARG A 50 -3.24 -2.69 3.06
N PRO A 51 -2.74 -3.37 4.11
CA PRO A 51 -3.54 -4.29 4.91
C PRO A 51 -4.67 -3.53 5.62
N ASN A 52 -5.91 -4.00 5.48
CA ASN A 52 -7.00 -3.52 6.32
C ASN A 52 -6.94 -4.27 7.66
N LYS A 53 -6.30 -3.67 8.66
CA LYS A 53 -6.04 -4.30 9.97
C LYS A 53 -7.31 -4.90 10.59
N ARG A 54 -8.43 -4.18 10.54
CA ARG A 54 -9.73 -4.66 11.07
C ARG A 54 -10.24 -5.89 10.34
N ARG A 55 -10.29 -5.85 9.00
CA ARG A 55 -10.75 -6.99 8.19
C ARG A 55 -9.85 -8.21 8.31
N LEU A 56 -8.54 -8.00 8.40
CA LEU A 56 -7.59 -9.10 8.58
C LEU A 56 -7.73 -9.70 9.98
N ALA A 57 -7.91 -8.89 11.02
CA ALA A 57 -8.20 -9.39 12.36
C ALA A 57 -9.46 -10.27 12.38
N ASP A 58 -10.56 -9.82 11.76
CA ASP A 58 -11.80 -10.62 11.65
C ASP A 58 -11.59 -11.97 10.94
N ILE A 59 -10.66 -12.03 9.99
CA ILE A 59 -10.29 -13.29 9.32
C ILE A 59 -9.49 -14.18 10.29
N PHE A 60 -8.51 -13.62 10.98
CA PHE A 60 -7.61 -14.35 11.88
C PHE A 60 -8.27 -14.81 13.18
N VAL A 61 -9.35 -14.16 13.64
CA VAL A 61 -10.13 -14.60 14.82
C VAL A 61 -10.68 -16.02 14.64
N LYS A 62 -10.95 -16.45 13.40
CA LYS A 62 -11.43 -17.81 13.09
C LYS A 62 -10.32 -18.87 13.07
N ASN A 63 -9.25 -18.65 13.84
CA ASN A 63 -8.05 -19.48 13.87
C ASN A 63 -8.40 -20.98 13.97
N ASN A 64 -7.77 -21.82 13.13
CA ASN A 64 -8.02 -23.27 12.98
C ASN A 64 -9.42 -23.75 12.53
N THR A 65 -10.39 -22.87 12.30
CA THR A 65 -11.73 -23.26 11.80
C THR A 65 -11.97 -22.92 10.33
N ILE A 66 -11.08 -22.13 9.73
CA ILE A 66 -11.21 -21.66 8.37
C ILE A 66 -10.40 -22.53 7.41
N ASP A 67 -11.06 -23.06 6.40
CA ASP A 67 -10.41 -23.75 5.28
C ASP A 67 -9.47 -22.79 4.50
N TRP A 68 -8.35 -23.32 4.00
CA TRP A 68 -7.32 -22.54 3.31
C TRP A 68 -7.87 -21.75 2.11
N ARG A 69 -8.73 -22.37 1.29
CA ARG A 69 -9.29 -21.70 0.10
C ARG A 69 -10.18 -20.53 0.52
N THR A 70 -10.95 -20.72 1.59
CA THR A 70 -11.80 -19.66 2.15
C THR A 70 -10.95 -18.52 2.74
N PHE A 71 -9.89 -18.87 3.46
CA PHE A 71 -8.93 -17.90 4.00
C PHE A 71 -8.30 -17.06 2.89
N GLU A 72 -7.72 -17.72 1.88
CA GLU A 72 -7.06 -17.06 0.76
C GLU A 72 -8.02 -16.11 0.02
N GLN A 73 -9.24 -16.57 -0.27
CA GLN A 73 -10.26 -15.73 -0.91
C GLN A 73 -10.59 -14.48 -0.08
N ARG A 74 -10.74 -14.63 1.24
CA ARG A 74 -11.03 -13.50 2.14
C ARG A 74 -9.87 -12.51 2.22
N VAL A 75 -8.63 -12.99 2.32
CA VAL A 75 -7.43 -12.13 2.33
C VAL A 75 -7.28 -11.41 1.00
N ARG A 76 -7.39 -12.12 -0.14
CA ARG A 76 -7.36 -11.51 -1.48
C ARG A 76 -8.44 -10.45 -1.65
N LYS A 77 -9.66 -10.71 -1.17
CA LYS A 77 -10.76 -9.73 -1.17
C LYS A 77 -10.43 -8.50 -0.33
N ALA A 78 -9.91 -8.69 0.88
CA ALA A 78 -9.51 -7.60 1.76
C ALA A 78 -8.42 -6.71 1.12
N VAL A 79 -7.42 -7.31 0.45
CA VAL A 79 -6.37 -6.58 -0.28
C VAL A 79 -6.92 -5.85 -1.50
N ARG A 80 -7.82 -6.45 -2.29
CA ARG A 80 -8.43 -5.79 -3.47
C ARG A 80 -9.24 -4.55 -3.07
N GLN A 81 -9.96 -4.62 -1.95
CA GLN A 81 -10.81 -3.52 -1.49
C GLN A 81 -10.03 -2.25 -1.12
N THR A 82 -8.73 -2.34 -0.80
CA THR A 82 -7.90 -1.18 -0.50
C THR A 82 -7.29 -0.52 -1.74
N LYS A 83 -7.51 -1.09 -2.94
CA LYS A 83 -6.99 -0.58 -4.21
C LYS A 83 -7.98 0.31 -4.98
N ARG A 84 -9.08 0.72 -4.35
CA ARG A 84 -10.08 1.62 -4.98
C ARG A 84 -9.45 2.96 -5.36
N VAL A 85 -9.85 3.49 -6.51
CA VAL A 85 -9.48 4.82 -7.00
C VAL A 85 -10.51 5.83 -6.48
N PHE A 86 -10.03 6.95 -5.96
CA PHE A 86 -10.86 8.02 -5.39
C PHE A 86 -10.50 9.37 -5.99
N SER A 87 -11.39 10.35 -5.88
CA SER A 87 -10.99 11.74 -6.13
C SER A 87 -9.98 12.18 -5.06
N ARG A 88 -8.90 12.84 -5.47
CA ARG A 88 -7.92 13.39 -4.53
C ARG A 88 -8.53 14.63 -3.84
N PRO A 89 -8.54 14.70 -2.50
CA PRO A 89 -9.03 15.90 -1.81
C PRO A 89 -8.18 17.13 -2.18
N VAL A 90 -8.82 18.29 -2.26
CA VAL A 90 -8.15 19.57 -2.52
C VAL A 90 -7.04 19.81 -1.49
N GLY A 91 -5.89 20.29 -1.94
CA GLY A 91 -4.73 20.59 -1.09
C GLY A 91 -3.96 19.35 -0.59
N ARG A 92 -4.30 18.13 -1.01
CA ARG A 92 -3.54 16.92 -0.67
C ARG A 92 -2.57 16.52 -1.77
N SER A 93 -1.36 16.11 -1.40
CA SER A 93 -0.35 15.67 -2.37
C SER A 93 -0.69 14.34 -3.01
N VAL A 94 -0.18 14.14 -4.23
CA VAL A 94 -0.23 12.84 -4.93
C VAL A 94 0.43 11.75 -4.08
N TYR A 95 1.51 12.04 -3.37
CA TYR A 95 2.15 11.04 -2.51
C TYR A 95 1.24 10.54 -1.39
N ARG A 96 0.39 11.41 -0.82
CA ARG A 96 -0.54 11.04 0.25
C ARG A 96 -1.78 10.32 -0.27
N TYR A 97 -2.24 10.69 -1.47
CA TYR A 97 -3.43 10.13 -2.12
C TYR A 97 -3.13 9.75 -3.58
N PRO A 98 -2.29 8.74 -3.81
CA PRO A 98 -1.79 8.47 -5.16
C PRO A 98 -2.79 7.68 -6.01
N ARG A 99 -3.79 7.03 -5.37
CA ARG A 99 -4.86 6.32 -6.07
C ARG A 99 -5.98 7.25 -6.50
N CYS A 100 -5.63 8.19 -7.37
CA CYS A 100 -6.56 9.14 -7.98
C CYS A 100 -6.51 9.05 -9.50
N LYS A 101 -7.55 9.58 -10.18
CA LYS A 101 -7.69 9.46 -11.63
C LYS A 101 -6.54 10.13 -12.38
N GLU A 102 -5.95 11.16 -11.79
CA GLU A 102 -4.85 11.92 -12.38
C GLU A 102 -3.52 11.16 -12.35
N CYS A 103 -3.38 10.15 -11.49
CA CYS A 103 -2.12 9.42 -11.28
C CYS A 103 -2.21 7.94 -11.67
N MET A 104 -3.40 7.46 -12.03
CA MET A 104 -3.61 6.13 -12.55
C MET A 104 -3.59 6.16 -14.07
N CYS A 105 -2.86 5.25 -14.70
CA CYS A 105 -2.94 5.08 -16.15
C CYS A 105 -4.35 4.58 -16.54
N ASN A 106 -4.91 5.13 -17.62
CA ASN A 106 -6.21 4.72 -18.18
C ASN A 106 -6.12 3.48 -19.11
N THR A 107 -5.01 2.74 -19.05
CA THR A 107 -4.67 1.65 -19.98
C THR A 107 -4.42 0.34 -19.25
#